data_AF-A0A2K5DS07-F1
#
_entry.id   AF-A0A2K5DS07-F1
#
_cell.length_a   1.000
_cell.length_b   1.000
_cell.length_c   1.000
_cell.angle_alpha   90.00
_cell.angle_beta   90.00
_cell.angle_gamma   90.00
#
_symmetry.space_group_name_H-M   'P 1'
#
loop_
_entity.id
_entity.type
_entity.pdbx_description
1 polymer ?
#
loop_
_entity_poly.entity_id
_entity_poly.type
_entity_poly.pdbx_seq_one_letter_code
_entity_poly.pdbx_strand_id
1 'polypeptide(L)'
;MPLVTRNIEPRHLCRQTLPSVRSELECVTNITLANVIRQLGSLSKYAEDIFGELFTQANTFASRVSSLAERVDRLQVKVTQLDPKEEEVSLQGINTRKAFRSSTIQDQKLFDRNSLPVPVLETYNTCDTPPPLNNLTPYRDDGKEALKFYTDPSYFFDLWKEKMLQDTKDIMKEKRKHRKEKKDNPNRGNVNPRKIKTRKEEWEKMKMGQEFVESKEKLGPSGYPPTLVYQNGSIACVENVDTGNYPPPPQSDSASSPSPSFSEDNLPPPPAEFRFPAAQG
;
A
#
# COMPACT_ATOMS: atom_id res chain seq x y z
N MET A 1 -0.40 13.69 -4.32
CA MET A 1 -0.78 14.83 -5.18
C MET A 1 -1.43 14.28 -6.44
N PRO A 2 -2.63 14.72 -6.84
CA PRO A 2 -3.15 14.41 -8.17
C PRO A 2 -2.31 15.19 -9.20
N LEU A 3 -1.54 14.48 -10.02
CA LEU A 3 -0.86 15.07 -11.17
C LEU A 3 -1.95 15.46 -12.18
N VAL A 4 -2.01 16.73 -12.57
CA VAL A 4 -2.89 17.16 -13.65
C VAL A 4 -2.35 16.52 -14.93
N THR A 5 -3.05 15.48 -15.41
CA THR A 5 -2.54 14.64 -16.50
C THR A 5 -2.78 15.26 -17.88
N ARG A 6 -3.78 16.13 -18.03
CA ARG A 6 -4.26 16.63 -19.33
C ARG A 6 -4.48 18.15 -19.23
N ASN A 7 -3.59 18.93 -19.84
CA ASN A 7 -3.62 20.39 -19.81
C ASN A 7 -4.12 20.93 -21.15
N ILE A 8 -5.27 21.61 -21.16
CA ILE A 8 -5.79 22.22 -22.39
C ILE A 8 -4.91 23.41 -22.79
N GLU A 9 -4.41 23.37 -24.02
CA GLU A 9 -3.56 24.41 -24.60
C GLU A 9 -4.20 25.08 -25.82
N PRO A 10 -4.04 26.41 -25.99
CA PRO A 10 -3.31 27.36 -25.13
C PRO A 10 -4.14 27.81 -23.90
N ARG A 11 -3.55 27.85 -22.69
CA ARG A 11 -4.28 28.26 -21.47
C ARG A 11 -4.74 29.72 -21.46
N HIS A 12 -4.00 30.61 -22.12
CA HIS A 12 -4.31 32.02 -22.23
C HIS A 12 -4.69 32.39 -23.66
N LEU A 13 -5.90 32.88 -23.85
CA LEU A 13 -6.44 33.15 -25.19
C LEU A 13 -6.02 34.51 -25.75
N CYS A 14 -5.81 35.50 -24.88
CA CYS A 14 -5.64 36.91 -25.27
C CYS A 14 -4.42 37.59 -24.60
N ARG A 15 -3.57 36.85 -23.88
CA ARG A 15 -2.40 37.41 -23.16
C ARG A 15 -1.14 37.45 -24.03
N GLN A 16 -1.24 38.02 -25.22
CA GLN A 16 -0.10 38.21 -26.11
C GLN A 16 0.07 39.67 -26.50
N THR A 17 1.31 40.10 -26.66
CA THR A 17 1.64 41.42 -27.21
C THR A 17 1.11 41.52 -28.64
N LEU A 18 0.42 42.62 -28.93
CA LEU A 18 -0.15 42.85 -30.25
C LEU A 18 0.90 43.46 -31.18
N PRO A 19 0.95 43.06 -32.45
CA PRO A 19 1.70 43.78 -33.47
C PRO A 19 1.10 45.17 -33.68
N SER A 20 1.89 46.13 -34.18
CA SER A 20 1.38 47.46 -34.54
C SER A 20 0.39 47.33 -35.71
N VAL A 21 -0.90 47.44 -35.42
CA VAL A 21 -2.00 47.29 -36.37
C VAL A 21 -2.99 48.44 -36.21
N ARG A 22 -3.69 48.79 -37.29
CA ARG A 22 -4.70 49.89 -37.25
C ARG A 22 -5.90 49.55 -36.36
N SER A 23 -6.33 48.30 -36.35
CA SER A 23 -7.50 47.81 -35.60
C SER A 23 -7.06 46.77 -34.57
N GLU A 24 -6.63 47.23 -33.40
CA GLU A 24 -6.15 46.35 -32.33
C GLU A 24 -7.25 45.41 -31.82
N LEU A 25 -8.49 45.91 -31.70
CA LEU A 25 -9.62 45.11 -31.22
C LEU A 25 -9.92 43.93 -32.16
N GLU A 26 -9.97 44.17 -33.46
CA GLU A 26 -10.18 43.12 -34.46
C GLU A 26 -9.06 42.08 -34.43
N CYS A 27 -7.81 42.53 -34.28
CA CYS A 27 -6.65 41.67 -34.14
C CYS A 27 -6.77 40.77 -32.89
N VAL A 28 -7.07 41.34 -31.72
CA VAL A 28 -7.27 40.58 -30.46
C VAL A 28 -8.41 39.59 -30.61
N THR A 29 -9.54 39.99 -31.19
CA THR A 29 -10.70 39.11 -31.37
C THR A 29 -10.35 37.93 -32.27
N ASN A 30 -9.66 38.16 -33.39
CA ASN A 30 -9.26 37.09 -34.31
C ASN A 30 -8.25 36.13 -33.67
N ILE A 31 -7.22 36.66 -32.99
CA ILE A 31 -6.27 35.86 -32.18
C ILE A 31 -7.00 35.01 -31.15
N THR A 32 -7.93 35.62 -30.41
CA THR A 32 -8.69 34.96 -29.35
C THR A 32 -9.52 33.81 -29.94
N LEU A 33 -10.23 34.05 -31.04
CA LEU A 33 -11.01 33.02 -31.72
C LEU A 33 -10.13 31.89 -32.26
N ALA A 34 -8.99 32.21 -32.87
CA ALA A 34 -8.02 31.21 -33.31
C ALA A 34 -7.51 30.35 -32.13
N ASN A 35 -7.20 30.98 -30.99
CA ASN A 35 -6.77 30.28 -29.79
C ASN A 35 -7.88 29.43 -29.16
N VAL A 36 -9.16 29.86 -29.23
CA VAL A 36 -10.31 29.04 -28.83
C VAL A 36 -10.41 27.78 -29.69
N ILE A 37 -10.25 27.91 -31.01
CA ILE A 37 -10.24 26.76 -31.93
C ILE A 37 -9.10 25.80 -31.57
N ARG A 38 -7.91 26.32 -31.26
CA ARG A 38 -6.77 25.49 -30.80
C ARG A 38 -7.07 24.78 -29.47
N GLN A 39 -7.68 25.47 -28.50
CA GLN A 39 -8.11 24.85 -27.25
C GLN A 39 -9.11 23.72 -27.49
N LEU A 40 -10.09 23.91 -28.39
CA LEU A 40 -11.05 22.85 -28.75
C LEU A 40 -10.37 21.65 -29.41
N GLY A 41 -9.32 21.89 -30.22
CA GLY A 41 -8.48 20.83 -30.77
C GLY A 41 -7.74 20.04 -29.67
N SER A 42 -7.12 20.75 -28.72
CA SER A 42 -6.47 20.13 -27.55
C SER A 42 -7.46 19.32 -26.70
N LEU A 43 -8.65 19.87 -26.44
CA LEU A 43 -9.74 19.16 -25.75
C LEU A 43 -10.17 17.89 -26.50
N SER A 44 -10.27 17.96 -27.82
CA SER A 44 -10.65 16.80 -28.66
C SER A 44 -9.61 15.68 -28.58
N LYS A 45 -8.30 16.02 -28.63
CA LYS A 45 -7.22 15.05 -28.39
C LYS A 45 -7.39 14.34 -27.05
N TYR A 46 -7.64 15.10 -25.97
CA TYR A 46 -7.79 14.51 -24.65
C TYR A 46 -9.06 13.67 -24.48
N ALA A 47 -10.14 14.03 -25.17
CA ALA A 47 -11.34 13.21 -25.21
C ALA A 47 -11.05 11.87 -25.91
N GLU A 48 -10.35 11.89 -27.04
CA GLU A 48 -9.91 10.68 -27.75
C GLU A 48 -9.04 9.79 -26.85
N ASP A 49 -8.06 10.35 -26.15
CA ASP A 49 -7.19 9.59 -25.23
C ASP A 49 -8.01 8.87 -24.14
N ILE A 50 -8.96 9.58 -23.52
CA ILE A 50 -9.82 9.01 -22.46
C ILE A 50 -10.68 7.88 -23.01
N PHE A 51 -11.35 8.11 -24.15
CA PHE A 51 -12.21 7.10 -24.75
C PHE A 51 -11.40 5.91 -25.30
N GLY A 52 -10.18 6.14 -25.78
CA GLY A 52 -9.26 5.09 -26.23
C GLY A 52 -8.80 4.18 -25.07
N GLU A 53 -8.45 4.77 -23.93
CA GLU A 53 -8.11 4.01 -22.71
C GLU A 53 -9.30 3.15 -22.24
N LEU A 54 -10.49 3.74 -22.16
CA LEU A 54 -11.72 3.04 -21.78
C LEU A 54 -12.07 1.93 -22.78
N PHE A 55 -11.96 2.20 -24.07
CA PHE A 55 -12.21 1.23 -25.13
C PHE A 55 -11.29 0.02 -25.03
N THR A 56 -9.99 0.25 -24.79
CA THR A 56 -9.00 -0.82 -24.65
C THR A 56 -9.31 -1.72 -23.45
N GLN A 57 -9.69 -1.12 -22.31
CA GLN A 57 -10.10 -1.86 -21.12
C GLN A 57 -11.40 -2.65 -21.35
N ALA A 58 -12.40 -2.03 -21.98
CA ALA A 58 -13.67 -2.67 -22.32
C ALA A 58 -13.46 -3.84 -23.29
N ASN A 59 -12.58 -3.71 -24.29
CA ASN A 59 -12.29 -4.77 -25.24
C ASN A 59 -11.56 -5.96 -24.60
N THR A 60 -10.63 -5.66 -23.68
CA THR A 60 -9.97 -6.70 -22.86
C THR A 60 -11.00 -7.45 -22.00
N PHE A 61 -11.94 -6.71 -21.39
CA PHE A 61 -13.04 -7.30 -20.62
C PHE A 61 -13.96 -8.15 -21.50
N ALA A 62 -14.38 -7.66 -22.66
CA ALA A 62 -15.23 -8.37 -23.61
C ALA A 62 -14.58 -9.71 -24.03
N SER A 63 -13.29 -9.70 -24.37
CA SER A 63 -12.53 -10.92 -24.71
C SER A 63 -12.55 -11.95 -23.57
N ARG A 64 -12.39 -11.49 -22.31
CA ARG A 64 -12.46 -12.37 -21.13
C ARG A 64 -13.87 -12.94 -20.93
N VAL A 65 -14.91 -12.13 -21.14
CA VAL A 65 -16.31 -12.55 -21.04
C VAL A 65 -16.64 -13.59 -22.10
N SER A 66 -16.25 -13.39 -23.35
CA SER A 66 -16.46 -14.36 -24.42
C SER A 66 -15.79 -15.70 -24.10
N SER A 67 -14.51 -15.67 -23.68
CA SER A 67 -13.80 -16.89 -23.27
C SER A 67 -14.46 -17.60 -22.09
N LEU A 68 -14.97 -16.83 -21.12
CA LEU A 68 -15.67 -17.38 -19.97
C LEU A 68 -17.01 -17.99 -20.36
N ALA A 69 -17.79 -17.33 -21.22
CA ALA A 69 -19.09 -17.80 -21.70
C ALA A 69 -18.96 -19.18 -22.36
N GLU A 70 -18.03 -19.33 -23.31
CA GLU A 70 -17.79 -20.63 -23.94
C GLU A 70 -17.37 -21.72 -22.94
N ARG A 71 -16.59 -21.34 -21.91
CA ARG A 71 -16.18 -22.29 -20.86
C ARG A 71 -17.38 -22.72 -20.01
N VAL A 72 -18.30 -21.79 -19.72
CA VAL A 72 -19.53 -22.06 -18.99
C VAL A 72 -20.42 -22.99 -19.82
N ASP A 73 -20.60 -22.74 -21.12
CA ASP A 73 -21.42 -23.60 -22.00
C ASP A 73 -20.88 -25.03 -22.06
N ARG A 74 -19.57 -25.18 -22.25
CA ARG A 74 -18.91 -26.50 -22.25
C ARG A 74 -19.01 -27.19 -20.89
N LEU A 75 -18.91 -26.44 -19.80
CA LEU A 75 -19.06 -26.98 -18.45
C LEU A 75 -20.50 -27.42 -18.19
N GLN A 76 -21.49 -26.65 -18.63
CA GLN A 76 -22.91 -26.96 -18.51
C GLN A 76 -23.23 -28.31 -19.15
N VAL A 77 -22.75 -28.55 -20.38
CA VAL A 77 -22.93 -29.83 -21.07
C VAL A 77 -22.27 -30.98 -20.31
N LYS A 78 -21.07 -30.78 -19.76
CA LYS A 78 -20.37 -31.82 -18.99
C LYS A 78 -21.10 -32.15 -17.69
N VAL A 79 -21.60 -31.15 -16.97
CA VAL A 79 -22.30 -31.33 -15.69
C VAL A 79 -23.63 -32.05 -15.91
N THR A 80 -24.36 -31.76 -16.99
CA THR A 80 -25.64 -32.44 -17.28
C THR A 80 -25.48 -33.89 -17.74
N GLN A 81 -24.30 -34.28 -18.23
CA GLN A 81 -23.98 -35.65 -18.63
C GLN A 81 -23.45 -36.52 -17.48
N LEU A 82 -23.24 -35.98 -16.28
CA LEU A 82 -22.77 -36.76 -15.14
C LEU A 82 -23.89 -37.70 -14.64
N ASP A 83 -23.59 -39.01 -14.60
CA ASP A 83 -24.44 -40.00 -13.95
C ASP A 83 -23.88 -40.35 -12.56
N PRO A 84 -24.55 -39.94 -11.46
CA PRO A 84 -24.07 -40.24 -10.10
C PRO A 84 -24.10 -41.73 -9.75
N LYS A 85 -24.78 -42.59 -10.54
CA LYS A 85 -24.76 -44.04 -10.34
C LYS A 85 -23.53 -44.72 -10.95
N GLU A 86 -22.90 -44.09 -11.94
CA GLU A 86 -21.72 -44.59 -12.64
C GLU A 86 -20.42 -43.97 -12.09
N GLU A 87 -20.49 -42.81 -11.42
CA GLU A 87 -19.32 -42.10 -10.90
C GLU A 87 -18.71 -42.79 -9.66
N GLU A 88 -17.67 -43.59 -9.88
CA GLU A 88 -16.89 -44.23 -8.80
C GLU A 88 -15.85 -43.28 -8.18
N VAL A 89 -15.82 -43.23 -6.84
CA VAL A 89 -14.84 -42.43 -6.09
C VAL A 89 -13.52 -43.20 -5.94
N SER A 90 -12.53 -42.85 -6.76
CA SER A 90 -11.18 -43.46 -6.69
C SER A 90 -10.28 -42.79 -5.64
N LEU A 91 -9.86 -43.57 -4.62
CA LEU A 91 -8.85 -43.15 -3.64
C LEU A 91 -7.44 -43.00 -4.23
N GLN A 92 -7.20 -43.59 -5.41
CA GLN A 92 -5.90 -43.57 -6.08
C GLN A 92 -5.51 -42.15 -6.51
N GLY A 93 -6.50 -41.28 -6.75
CA GLY A 93 -6.30 -39.86 -7.07
C GLY A 93 -5.67 -39.05 -5.93
N ILE A 94 -5.84 -39.46 -4.67
CA ILE A 94 -5.39 -38.71 -3.49
C ILE A 94 -3.85 -38.58 -3.46
N ASN A 95 -3.14 -39.66 -3.81
CA ASN A 95 -1.67 -39.67 -3.80
C ASN A 95 -1.04 -39.43 -5.18
N THR A 96 -1.80 -39.60 -6.27
CA THR A 96 -1.27 -39.50 -7.65
C THR A 96 -1.58 -38.17 -8.34
N ARG A 97 -2.67 -37.48 -7.96
CA ARG A 97 -3.04 -36.19 -8.55
C ARG A 97 -2.69 -35.05 -7.61
N LYS A 98 -2.22 -33.95 -8.19
CA LYS A 98 -2.04 -32.71 -7.43
C LYS A 98 -3.41 -32.14 -7.07
N ALA A 99 -3.53 -31.63 -5.84
CA ALA A 99 -4.73 -30.94 -5.41
C ALA A 99 -4.98 -29.68 -6.26
N PHE A 100 -6.26 -29.31 -6.40
CA PHE A 100 -6.65 -28.05 -7.04
C PHE A 100 -6.01 -26.85 -6.32
N ARG A 101 -5.60 -25.86 -7.11
CA ARG A 101 -5.08 -24.58 -6.64
C ARG A 101 -5.76 -23.46 -7.42
N SER A 102 -6.29 -22.49 -6.69
CA SER A 102 -6.76 -21.23 -7.24
C SER A 102 -5.59 -20.32 -7.61
N SER A 103 -5.87 -19.31 -8.43
CA SER A 103 -4.88 -18.26 -8.74
C SER A 103 -4.52 -17.48 -7.48
N THR A 104 -3.23 -17.22 -7.29
CA THR A 104 -2.67 -16.42 -6.18
C THR A 104 -1.85 -15.24 -6.68
N ILE A 105 -2.12 -14.77 -7.90
CA ILE A 105 -1.42 -13.63 -8.50
C ILE A 105 -1.70 -12.38 -7.66
N GLN A 106 -0.65 -11.59 -7.40
CA GLN A 106 -0.73 -10.33 -6.67
C GLN A 106 0.01 -9.25 -7.45
N ASP A 107 -0.70 -8.19 -7.81
CA ASP A 107 -0.12 -7.05 -8.51
C ASP A 107 0.78 -6.25 -7.56
N GLN A 108 1.97 -5.94 -8.03
CA GLN A 108 3.00 -5.21 -7.29
C GLN A 108 3.67 -4.22 -8.23
N LYS A 109 4.46 -3.28 -7.67
CA LYS A 109 5.22 -2.29 -8.47
C LYS A 109 4.34 -1.46 -9.42
N LEU A 110 3.20 -1.00 -8.90
CA LEU A 110 2.17 -0.27 -9.67
C LEU A 110 2.64 1.05 -10.29
N PHE A 111 3.76 1.61 -9.81
CA PHE A 111 4.30 2.91 -10.23
C PHE A 111 5.63 2.79 -10.99
N ASP A 112 5.83 1.68 -11.70
CA ASP A 112 6.98 1.52 -12.58
C ASP A 112 6.88 2.43 -13.81
N ARG A 113 8.02 2.70 -14.45
CA ARG A 113 8.09 3.57 -15.64
C ARG A 113 7.15 3.11 -16.76
N ASN A 114 6.91 1.81 -16.89
CA ASN A 114 6.09 1.20 -17.93
C ASN A 114 4.58 1.32 -17.66
N SER A 115 4.16 1.55 -16.41
CA SER A 115 2.76 1.79 -16.07
C SER A 115 2.40 3.28 -16.11
N LEU A 116 3.34 4.13 -16.53
CA LEU A 116 3.11 5.57 -16.58
C LEU A 116 2.09 5.92 -17.68
N PRO A 117 1.02 6.66 -17.34
CA PRO A 117 0.04 7.09 -18.34
C PRO A 117 0.67 7.95 -19.43
N VAL A 118 0.23 7.77 -20.68
CA VAL A 118 0.74 8.52 -21.85
C VAL A 118 0.76 10.03 -21.63
N PRO A 119 -0.29 10.68 -21.07
CA PRO A 119 -0.25 12.13 -20.87
C PRO A 119 0.83 12.60 -19.88
N VAL A 120 1.12 11.78 -18.87
CA VAL A 120 2.20 12.05 -17.91
C VAL A 120 3.57 11.82 -18.56
N LEU A 121 3.69 10.82 -19.42
CA LEU A 121 4.90 10.58 -20.21
C LEU A 121 5.18 11.74 -21.17
N GLU A 122 4.17 12.26 -21.87
CA GLU A 122 4.30 13.45 -22.73
C GLU A 122 4.84 14.64 -21.92
N THR A 123 4.25 14.92 -20.76
CA THR A 123 4.69 16.01 -19.88
C THR A 123 6.13 15.78 -19.40
N TYR A 124 6.47 14.56 -18.98
CA TYR A 124 7.82 14.20 -18.53
C TYR A 124 8.88 14.46 -19.61
N ASN A 125 8.56 14.20 -20.89
CA ASN A 125 9.50 14.40 -21.99
C ASN A 125 9.77 15.89 -22.30
N THR A 126 8.93 16.81 -21.80
CA THR A 126 9.17 18.26 -21.90
C THR A 126 10.05 18.80 -20.76
N CYS A 127 10.28 18.01 -19.71
CA CYS A 127 11.11 18.39 -18.59
C CYS A 127 12.60 18.30 -18.93
N ASP A 128 13.42 19.07 -18.20
CA ASP A 128 14.87 19.02 -18.34
C ASP A 128 15.42 17.65 -17.94
N THR A 129 16.21 17.06 -18.84
CA THR A 129 16.91 15.80 -18.58
C THR A 129 18.14 16.03 -17.70
N PRO A 130 18.56 15.06 -16.87
CA PRO A 130 19.76 15.20 -16.08
C PRO A 130 21.00 15.36 -16.99
N PRO A 131 22.10 15.96 -16.48
CA PRO A 131 23.35 16.02 -17.22
C PRO A 131 23.81 14.62 -17.66
N PRO A 132 24.45 14.48 -18.84
CA PRO A 132 24.82 13.18 -19.41
C PRO A 132 26.05 12.58 -18.71
N LEU A 133 25.98 12.41 -17.39
CA LEU A 133 27.07 11.91 -16.56
C LEU A 133 27.44 10.46 -16.87
N ASN A 134 26.54 9.69 -17.48
CA ASN A 134 26.80 8.33 -17.92
C ASN A 134 27.98 8.22 -18.90
N ASN A 135 28.32 9.31 -19.61
CA ASN A 135 29.50 9.37 -20.47
C ASN A 135 30.82 9.25 -19.68
N LEU A 136 30.79 9.57 -18.37
CA LEU A 136 31.94 9.47 -17.48
C LEU A 136 32.04 8.10 -16.77
N THR A 137 31.01 7.26 -16.86
CA THR A 137 31.00 5.93 -16.23
C THR A 137 32.21 5.05 -16.63
N PRO A 138 32.66 5.01 -17.90
CA PRO A 138 33.83 4.21 -18.29
C PRO A 138 35.15 4.62 -17.63
N TYR A 139 35.24 5.85 -17.09
CA TYR A 139 36.46 6.39 -16.48
C TYR A 139 36.47 6.24 -14.96
N ARG A 140 35.50 5.52 -14.39
CA ARG A 140 35.41 5.31 -12.93
C ARG A 140 36.06 3.99 -12.52
N ASP A 141 36.83 4.03 -11.43
CA ASP A 141 37.51 2.85 -10.89
C ASP A 141 36.59 1.93 -10.07
N ASP A 142 35.47 2.46 -9.55
CA ASP A 142 34.55 1.73 -8.67
C ASP A 142 33.50 0.89 -9.41
N GLY A 143 33.46 0.95 -10.74
CA GLY A 143 32.49 0.24 -11.58
C GLY A 143 31.05 0.69 -11.39
N LYS A 144 30.79 1.82 -10.72
CA LYS A 144 29.45 2.35 -10.47
C LYS A 144 29.02 3.30 -11.59
N GLU A 145 27.73 3.36 -11.85
CA GLU A 145 27.16 4.33 -12.80
C GLU A 145 27.34 5.75 -12.26
N ALA A 146 27.97 6.62 -13.07
CA ALA A 146 28.24 8.00 -12.68
C ALA A 146 26.94 8.79 -12.40
N LEU A 147 25.86 8.53 -13.16
CA LEU A 147 24.58 9.22 -12.97
C LEU A 147 23.94 8.92 -11.61
N LYS A 148 24.18 7.74 -11.01
CA LYS A 148 23.64 7.39 -9.68
C LYS A 148 24.15 8.30 -8.56
N PHE A 149 25.28 8.96 -8.75
CA PHE A 149 25.78 9.97 -7.81
C PHE A 149 25.02 11.30 -7.89
N TYR A 150 24.30 11.53 -8.99
CA TYR A 150 23.43 12.70 -9.17
C TYR A 150 21.96 12.37 -8.87
N THR A 151 21.47 11.25 -9.39
CA THR A 151 20.11 10.77 -9.15
C THR A 151 20.06 9.24 -9.15
N ASP A 152 19.51 8.66 -8.08
CA ASP A 152 19.34 7.22 -7.93
C ASP A 152 17.90 6.88 -7.50
N PRO A 153 17.03 6.48 -8.45
CA PRO A 153 15.67 6.08 -8.13
C PRO A 153 15.57 4.82 -7.26
N SER A 154 16.58 3.94 -7.24
CA SER A 154 16.53 2.70 -6.42
C SER A 154 16.94 2.92 -4.98
N TYR A 155 17.58 4.05 -4.66
CA TYR A 155 18.10 4.40 -3.34
C TYR A 155 17.11 4.13 -2.20
N PHE A 156 15.87 4.60 -2.33
CA PHE A 156 14.85 4.43 -1.29
C PHE A 156 14.51 2.97 -1.02
N PHE A 157 14.39 2.17 -2.08
CA PHE A 157 14.08 0.75 -1.96
C PHE A 157 15.28 -0.02 -1.38
N ASP A 158 16.49 0.29 -1.83
CA ASP A 158 17.71 -0.36 -1.38
C ASP A 158 17.96 -0.10 0.12
N LEU A 159 17.83 1.15 0.56
CA LEU A 159 17.96 1.54 1.96
C LEU A 159 16.87 0.89 2.84
N TRP A 160 15.62 0.88 2.36
CA TRP A 160 14.52 0.22 3.06
C TRP A 160 14.77 -1.29 3.20
N LYS A 161 15.20 -1.94 2.12
CA LYS A 161 15.51 -3.38 2.10
C LYS A 161 16.63 -3.72 3.07
N GLU A 162 17.69 -2.92 3.09
CA GLU A 162 18.80 -3.09 4.04
C GLU A 162 18.31 -3.00 5.48
N LYS A 163 17.52 -1.97 5.80
CA LYS A 163 16.92 -1.80 7.13
C LYS A 163 16.05 -2.99 7.53
N MET A 164 15.15 -3.46 6.67
CA MET A 164 14.28 -4.59 6.98
C MET A 164 15.07 -5.88 7.25
N LEU A 165 16.16 -6.09 6.52
CA LEU A 165 17.03 -7.25 6.72
C LEU A 165 17.80 -7.15 8.04
N GLN A 166 18.22 -5.95 8.42
CA GLN A 166 18.88 -5.68 9.69
C GLN A 166 17.91 -5.88 10.88
N ASP A 167 16.72 -5.29 10.81
CA ASP A 167 15.67 -5.45 11.82
C ASP A 167 15.31 -6.93 12.01
N THR A 168 15.24 -7.71 10.93
CA THR A 168 14.99 -9.16 10.99
C THR A 168 16.10 -9.90 11.75
N LYS A 169 17.38 -9.56 11.49
CA LYS A 169 18.52 -10.14 12.21
C LYS A 169 18.48 -9.80 13.70
N ASP A 170 18.12 -8.56 14.04
CA ASP A 170 18.09 -8.11 15.43
C ASP A 170 16.93 -8.75 16.21
N ILE A 171 15.76 -8.90 15.60
CA ILE A 171 14.64 -9.67 16.16
C ILE A 171 15.05 -11.13 16.42
N MET A 172 15.76 -11.77 15.49
CA MET A 172 16.25 -13.14 15.67
C MET A 172 17.27 -13.26 16.80
N LYS A 173 18.19 -12.31 16.93
CA LYS A 173 19.19 -12.26 18.00
C LYS A 173 18.53 -12.05 19.37
N GLU A 174 17.61 -11.10 19.48
CA GLU A 174 16.91 -10.82 20.74
C GLU A 174 16.06 -12.01 21.18
N LYS A 175 15.36 -12.68 20.24
CA LYS A 175 14.64 -13.93 20.53
C LYS A 175 15.56 -15.04 21.06
N ARG A 176 16.79 -15.16 20.55
CA ARG A 176 17.77 -16.14 21.05
C ARG A 176 18.28 -15.76 22.45
N LYS A 177 18.54 -14.48 22.69
CA LYS A 177 18.97 -13.95 23.99
C LYS A 177 17.92 -14.20 25.07
N HIS A 178 16.65 -13.84 24.84
CA HIS A 178 15.56 -14.13 25.77
C HIS A 178 15.35 -15.63 26.02
N ARG A 179 15.52 -16.49 25.00
CA ARG A 179 15.47 -17.96 25.21
C ARG A 179 16.61 -18.45 26.11
N LYS A 180 17.81 -17.88 25.99
CA LYS A 180 18.96 -18.21 26.83
C LYS A 180 18.77 -17.70 28.26
N GLU A 181 18.35 -16.46 28.45
CA GLU A 181 18.04 -15.87 29.76
C GLU A 181 16.94 -16.67 30.49
N LYS A 182 15.90 -17.11 29.77
CA LYS A 182 14.87 -18.00 30.33
C LYS A 182 15.40 -19.40 30.69
N LYS A 183 16.48 -19.86 30.06
CA LYS A 183 17.12 -21.16 30.36
C LYS A 183 18.10 -21.04 31.53
N ASP A 184 18.88 -19.96 31.59
CA ASP A 184 19.88 -19.67 32.62
C ASP A 184 19.26 -19.09 33.91
N ASN A 185 17.95 -18.82 33.94
CA ASN A 185 17.25 -18.40 35.15
C ASN A 185 17.33 -19.50 36.24
N PRO A 186 18.11 -19.31 37.32
CA PRO A 186 18.34 -20.33 38.35
C PRO A 186 17.08 -20.66 39.15
N ASN A 187 16.06 -19.79 39.10
CA ASN A 187 14.76 -20.00 39.72
C ASN A 187 13.82 -20.96 38.96
N ARG A 188 14.23 -21.50 37.82
CA ARG A 188 13.38 -22.41 37.03
C ARG A 188 13.25 -23.80 37.65
N GLY A 189 14.22 -24.21 38.47
CA GLY A 189 14.17 -25.44 39.27
C GLY A 189 13.30 -25.33 40.53
N ASN A 190 12.93 -24.11 40.93
CA ASN A 190 12.10 -23.85 42.11
C ASN A 190 10.64 -23.53 41.76
N VAL A 191 10.21 -23.89 40.54
CA VAL A 191 8.79 -23.92 40.20
C VAL A 191 8.22 -25.18 40.83
N ASN A 192 7.80 -25.06 42.09
CA ASN A 192 7.00 -26.09 42.73
C ASN A 192 5.87 -26.46 41.76
N PRO A 193 5.62 -27.75 41.47
CA PRO A 193 4.44 -28.13 40.71
C PRO A 193 3.24 -27.41 41.33
N ARG A 194 2.38 -26.78 40.50
CA ARG A 194 1.19 -26.10 41.02
C ARG A 194 0.47 -27.10 41.91
N LYS A 195 0.47 -26.85 43.23
CA LYS A 195 -0.29 -27.67 44.16
C LYS A 195 -1.72 -27.69 43.64
N ILE A 196 -2.25 -28.87 43.37
CA ILE A 196 -3.67 -29.03 43.04
C ILE A 196 -4.41 -28.43 44.23
N LYS A 197 -5.02 -27.27 44.04
CA LYS A 197 -5.92 -26.70 45.05
C LYS A 197 -7.13 -27.62 45.11
N THR A 198 -7.18 -28.50 46.09
CA THR A 198 -8.39 -29.25 46.39
C THR A 198 -9.36 -28.30 47.07
N ARG A 199 -10.65 -28.38 46.71
CA ARG A 199 -11.71 -27.54 47.30
C ARG A 199 -11.88 -27.76 48.81
N LYS A 200 -11.18 -28.73 49.41
CA LYS A 200 -11.25 -29.09 50.82
C LYS A 200 -10.94 -27.90 51.74
N GLU A 201 -9.91 -27.10 51.45
CA GLU A 201 -9.58 -25.92 52.26
C GLU A 201 -10.68 -24.85 52.21
N GLU A 202 -11.32 -24.65 51.05
CA GLU A 202 -12.46 -23.73 50.93
C GLU A 202 -13.67 -24.24 51.73
N TRP A 203 -13.94 -25.55 51.69
CA TRP A 203 -15.05 -26.15 52.44
C TRP A 203 -14.79 -26.18 53.95
N GLU A 204 -13.54 -26.41 54.39
CA GLU A 204 -13.16 -26.28 55.81
C GLU A 204 -13.31 -24.85 56.30
N LYS A 205 -12.93 -23.86 55.48
CA LYS A 205 -13.11 -22.45 55.83
C LYS A 205 -14.58 -22.04 55.91
N MET A 206 -15.45 -22.68 55.11
CA MET A 206 -16.90 -22.50 55.18
C MET A 206 -17.60 -23.36 56.25
N LYS A 207 -16.91 -24.31 56.89
CA LYS A 207 -17.50 -25.20 57.91
C LYS A 207 -18.03 -24.42 59.13
N MET A 208 -17.43 -23.27 59.43
CA MET A 208 -17.81 -22.40 60.56
C MET A 208 -18.82 -21.31 60.17
N GLY A 209 -19.34 -21.31 58.93
CA GLY A 209 -20.25 -20.29 58.41
C GLY A 209 -19.54 -19.27 57.52
N GLN A 210 -20.19 -18.88 56.41
CA GLN A 210 -19.62 -17.99 55.39
C GLN A 210 -19.41 -16.56 55.92
N GLU A 211 -20.10 -16.19 57.00
CA GLU A 211 -20.00 -14.89 57.67
C GLU A 211 -18.70 -14.64 58.44
N PHE A 212 -17.83 -15.64 58.60
CA PHE A 212 -16.54 -15.51 59.31
C PHE A 212 -15.31 -15.52 58.38
N VAL A 213 -15.49 -15.47 57.05
CA VAL A 213 -14.40 -15.42 56.08
C VAL A 213 -14.00 -13.97 55.81
N GLU A 214 -12.89 -13.52 56.40
CA GLU A 214 -12.34 -12.18 56.19
C GLU A 214 -12.04 -11.90 54.70
N SER A 215 -12.70 -10.88 54.15
CA SER A 215 -12.53 -10.42 52.76
C SER A 215 -11.31 -9.51 52.68
N LYS A 216 -10.19 -10.03 52.14
CA LYS A 216 -8.99 -9.22 51.94
C LYS A 216 -9.10 -8.42 50.64
N GLU A 217 -9.82 -7.30 50.74
CA GLU A 217 -9.83 -6.21 49.78
C GLU A 217 -8.60 -5.32 50.01
N LYS A 218 -7.61 -5.27 49.11
CA LYS A 218 -6.61 -4.17 49.03
C LYS A 218 -5.99 -3.98 47.63
N LEU A 219 -6.32 -2.81 47.05
CA LEU A 219 -5.48 -1.77 46.39
C LEU A 219 -4.56 -2.13 45.19
N GLY A 220 -4.75 -1.41 44.07
CA GLY A 220 -3.84 -1.31 42.91
C GLY A 220 -2.56 -0.48 43.15
N PRO A 221 -1.75 -0.14 42.12
CA PRO A 221 -2.20 0.71 41.00
C PRO A 221 -1.71 0.36 39.58
N SER A 222 -2.44 0.97 38.63
CA SER A 222 -2.23 1.23 37.20
C SER A 222 -0.79 1.20 36.63
N GLY A 223 -0.64 0.57 35.44
CA GLY A 223 0.52 0.69 34.55
C GLY A 223 0.34 -0.16 33.27
N TYR A 224 0.32 0.52 32.11
CA TYR A 224 0.05 0.04 30.75
C TYR A 224 0.62 -1.34 30.31
N PRO A 225 -0.07 -2.09 29.42
CA PRO A 225 0.48 -3.29 28.80
C PRO A 225 1.41 -2.95 27.62
N PRO A 226 2.60 -3.59 27.48
CA PRO A 226 3.46 -3.38 26.33
C PRO A 226 3.09 -4.36 25.20
N THR A 227 3.08 -3.81 23.97
CA THR A 227 3.27 -4.51 22.68
C THR A 227 2.02 -5.03 21.96
N LEU A 228 1.40 -4.14 21.17
CA LEU A 228 0.70 -4.52 19.95
C LEU A 228 1.73 -4.95 18.90
N VAL A 229 1.89 -6.26 18.72
CA VAL A 229 2.52 -6.80 17.52
C VAL A 229 1.44 -6.80 16.44
N TYR A 230 1.60 -5.94 15.42
CA TYR A 230 0.82 -6.04 14.19
C TYR A 230 1.11 -7.41 13.56
N GLN A 231 0.15 -8.32 13.69
CA GLN A 231 0.16 -9.58 12.99
C GLN A 231 -0.44 -9.35 11.60
N ASN A 232 0.42 -9.55 10.60
CA ASN A 232 0.09 -9.58 9.18
C ASN A 232 -1.14 -10.45 8.90
N GLY A 233 -1.88 -9.99 7.88
CA GLY A 233 -3.08 -10.62 7.35
C GLY A 233 -2.95 -12.12 7.18
N SER A 234 -3.84 -12.82 7.88
CA SER A 234 -4.16 -14.21 7.64
C SER A 234 -5.68 -14.30 7.72
N ILE A 235 -6.33 -14.47 6.57
CA ILE A 235 -7.78 -14.67 6.49
C ILE A 235 -8.00 -16.17 6.75
N ALA A 236 -8.39 -16.50 7.98
CA ALA A 236 -8.98 -17.79 8.28
C ALA A 236 -10.46 -17.75 7.88
N CYS A 237 -10.84 -18.64 6.97
CA CYS A 237 -12.22 -18.94 6.65
C CYS A 237 -12.89 -19.62 7.86
N VAL A 238 -14.01 -19.08 8.31
CA VAL A 238 -14.98 -19.79 9.17
C VAL A 238 -16.37 -19.47 8.64
N GLU A 239 -17.01 -20.48 8.07
CA GLU A 239 -18.46 -20.55 7.96
C GLU A 239 -19.05 -20.63 9.38
N ASN A 240 -19.95 -19.72 9.72
CA ASN A 240 -21.15 -20.04 10.47
C ASN A 240 -22.17 -18.90 10.37
N VAL A 241 -23.39 -19.30 10.06
CA VAL A 241 -24.61 -18.50 10.03
C VAL A 241 -24.93 -18.05 11.45
N ASP A 242 -25.10 -16.75 11.70
CA ASP A 242 -26.23 -16.32 12.52
C ASP A 242 -26.66 -14.89 12.21
N THR A 243 -27.97 -14.76 12.11
CA THR A 243 -28.75 -13.56 11.83
C THR A 243 -29.02 -12.82 13.15
N GLY A 244 -28.67 -11.53 13.24
CA GLY A 244 -29.27 -10.63 14.23
C GLY A 244 -28.32 -9.64 14.90
N ASN A 245 -28.67 -8.36 14.75
CA ASN A 245 -28.30 -7.20 15.58
C ASN A 245 -26.92 -6.57 15.38
N TYR A 246 -26.85 -5.61 14.43
CA TYR A 246 -25.95 -4.46 14.52
C TYR A 246 -26.77 -3.17 14.74
N PRO A 247 -26.35 -2.26 15.63
CA PRO A 247 -26.96 -0.94 15.77
C PRO A 247 -26.59 -0.04 14.57
N PRO A 248 -27.43 0.95 14.21
CA PRO A 248 -27.15 1.83 13.08
C PRO A 248 -25.97 2.79 13.37
N PRO A 249 -25.25 3.24 12.33
CA PRO A 249 -24.14 4.18 12.48
C PRO A 249 -24.65 5.58 12.88
N PRO A 250 -23.87 6.38 13.61
CA PRO A 250 -24.26 7.72 14.02
C PRO A 250 -24.38 8.65 12.80
N GLN A 251 -25.45 9.46 12.80
CA GLN A 251 -25.72 10.47 11.77
C GLN A 251 -24.65 11.57 11.82
N SER A 252 -24.23 12.03 10.64
CA SER A 252 -23.28 13.14 10.49
C SER A 252 -24.01 14.47 10.61
N ASP A 253 -23.87 15.13 11.77
CA ASP A 253 -24.30 16.52 11.92
C ASP A 253 -23.39 17.44 11.11
N SER A 254 -24.01 18.17 10.17
CA SER A 254 -23.41 19.27 9.43
C SER A 254 -23.49 20.54 10.28
N ALA A 255 -22.38 21.02 10.84
CA ALA A 255 -22.19 22.43 11.19
C ALA A 255 -20.73 22.80 11.55
N SER A 256 -20.18 23.78 10.80
CA SER A 256 -19.01 24.67 11.11
C SER A 256 -17.60 24.02 11.13
N SER A 257 -16.49 24.61 10.67
CA SER A 257 -16.00 26.01 10.64
C SER A 257 -14.80 26.15 9.65
N PRO A 258 -14.31 27.36 9.29
CA PRO A 258 -13.27 27.53 8.27
C PRO A 258 -11.86 27.13 8.78
N SER A 259 -11.03 26.63 7.88
CA SER A 259 -9.65 26.18 8.13
C SER A 259 -8.72 27.33 8.55
N PRO A 260 -7.75 27.09 9.45
CA PRO A 260 -6.76 28.11 9.82
C PRO A 260 -5.74 28.32 8.70
N SER A 261 -5.35 29.57 8.49
CA SER A 261 -4.32 30.01 7.55
C SER A 261 -2.95 29.40 7.92
N PHE A 262 -2.26 28.83 6.93
CA PHE A 262 -0.89 28.34 7.06
C PHE A 262 0.09 29.53 7.12
N SER A 263 0.89 29.60 8.18
CA SER A 263 2.05 30.51 8.27
C SER A 263 3.34 29.74 7.96
N GLU A 264 4.20 30.32 7.14
CA GLU A 264 5.49 29.76 6.64
C GLU A 264 6.57 29.53 7.73
N ASP A 265 6.30 29.88 8.98
CA ASP A 265 7.27 29.87 10.10
C ASP A 265 7.42 28.52 10.84
N ASN A 266 6.73 27.45 10.42
CA ASN A 266 6.78 26.13 11.09
C ASN A 266 7.47 25.03 10.28
N LEU A 267 8.37 25.39 9.36
CA LEU A 267 9.22 24.40 8.72
C LEU A 267 10.40 24.03 9.64
N PRO A 268 10.72 22.73 9.81
CA PRO A 268 11.92 22.33 10.52
C PRO A 268 13.17 22.88 9.79
N PRO A 269 14.20 23.33 10.52
CA PRO A 269 15.39 23.90 9.90
C PRO A 269 16.14 22.85 9.06
N PRO A 270 16.78 23.26 7.95
CA PRO A 270 17.57 22.34 7.13
C PRO A 270 18.75 21.76 7.93
N PRO A 271 19.22 20.55 7.56
CA PRO A 271 20.37 19.93 8.21
C PRO A 271 21.61 20.82 8.10
N ALA A 272 22.41 20.91 9.17
CA ALA A 272 23.65 21.68 9.19
C ALA A 272 24.65 21.17 8.14
N GLU A 273 25.23 22.10 7.36
CA GLU A 273 26.29 21.77 6.40
C GLU A 273 27.55 21.27 7.13
N PHE A 274 28.03 20.09 6.75
CA PHE A 274 29.31 19.56 7.22
C PHE A 274 30.46 20.30 6.54
N ARG A 275 31.10 21.21 7.29
CA ARG A 275 32.37 21.83 6.91
C ARG A 275 33.50 20.79 7.08
N PHE A 276 34.07 20.33 5.98
CA PHE A 276 35.28 19.50 6.01
C PHE A 276 36.47 20.30 6.57
N PRO A 277 37.31 19.72 7.46
CA PRO A 277 38.54 20.36 7.87
C PRO A 277 39.54 20.33 6.71
N ALA A 278 40.21 21.47 6.48
CA ALA A 278 41.30 21.59 5.53
C ALA A 278 42.42 20.61 5.90
N ALA A 279 42.81 19.76 4.94
CA ALA A 279 44.03 18.98 5.05
C ALA A 279 45.24 19.93 4.99
N GLN A 280 46.08 19.89 6.02
CA GLN A 280 47.44 20.41 5.93
C GLN A 280 48.27 19.40 5.13
N GLY A 281 48.95 19.89 4.10
CA GLY A 281 49.84 19.15 3.20
C GLY A 281 50.05 19.93 1.92
#